data_AF-A0A920GZL3-F1
#
_entry.id   AF-A0A920GZL3-F1
#
_cell.length_a   1.000
_cell.length_b   1.000
_cell.length_c   1.000
_cell.angle_alpha   90.00
_cell.angle_beta   90.00
_cell.angle_gamma   90.00
#
_symmetry.space_group_name_H-M   'P 1'
#
loop_
_entity.id
_entity.type
_entity.pdbx_description
1 polymer ?
#
loop_
_entity_poly.entity_id
_entity_poly.type
_entity_poly.pdbx_seq_one_letter_code
_entity_poly.pdbx_strand_id
1 'polypeptide(L)' 'MITPLSQMGALISSHEGCPPLEIQGGRALAGIHYDMPVASAQVKSSVLLAGLFAEGRTSVTEPAPTGITPSAC' A
#
# COMPACT_ATOMS: atom_id res chain seq x y z
N MET A 1 3.26 -2.61 -2.95
CA MET A 1 1.87 -2.23 -3.27
C MET A 1 0.91 -3.37 -2.97
N ILE A 2 1.16 -4.58 -3.51
CA ILE A 2 0.29 -5.75 -3.28
C ILE A 2 0.11 -6.04 -1.78
N THR A 3 1.22 -6.14 -1.03
CA THR A 3 1.19 -6.49 0.40
C THR A 3 0.23 -5.64 1.25
N PRO A 4 0.34 -4.30 1.31
CA PRO A 4 -0.58 -3.52 2.15
C PRO A 4 -2.02 -3.54 1.65
N LEU A 5 -2.26 -3.57 0.33
CA LEU A 5 -3.63 -3.66 -0.19
C LEU A 5 -4.27 -5.02 0.16
N SER A 6 -3.50 -6.11 0.10
CA SER A 6 -3.97 -7.42 0.57
C SER A 6 -4.23 -7.43 2.09
N GLN A 7 -3.45 -6.72 2.89
CA GLN A 7 -3.72 -6.54 4.33
C GLN A 7 -5.01 -5.75 4.60
N MET A 8 -5.37 -4.80 3.72
CA MET A 8 -6.67 -4.12 3.76
C MET A 8 -7.83 -5.03 3.33
N GLY A 9 -7.56 -6.25 2.87
CA GLY A 9 -8.58 -7.21 2.40
C GLY A 9 -8.82 -7.21 0.89
N ALA A 10 -7.99 -6.50 0.11
CA ALA A 10 -8.08 -6.55 -1.35
C ALA A 10 -7.65 -7.92 -1.88
N LEU A 11 -8.39 -8.42 -2.86
CA LEU A 11 -8.05 -9.67 -3.54
C LEU A 11 -7.29 -9.34 -4.83
N ILE A 12 -5.98 -9.59 -4.79
CA ILE A 12 -5.04 -9.25 -5.86
C ILE A 12 -4.25 -10.51 -6.22
N SER A 13 -4.28 -10.89 -7.50
CA SER A 13 -3.46 -11.97 -8.06
C SER A 13 -2.33 -11.36 -8.91
N SER A 14 -1.17 -12.01 -8.89
CA SER A 14 0.02 -11.57 -9.64
C SER A 14 0.91 -12.77 -9.95
N HIS A 15 1.76 -12.63 -10.97
CA HIS A 15 2.85 -13.58 -11.20
C HIS A 15 4.09 -13.10 -10.46
N GLU A 16 4.43 -13.76 -9.34
CA GLU A 16 5.62 -13.43 -8.52
C GLU A 16 5.69 -11.96 -8.06
N GLY A 17 4.54 -11.31 -7.86
CA GLY A 17 4.46 -9.90 -7.47
C GLY A 17 4.68 -8.90 -8.60
N CYS A 18 4.83 -9.39 -9.83
CA CYS A 18 5.02 -8.60 -11.03
C CYS A 18 3.73 -8.48 -11.85
N PRO A 19 3.61 -7.42 -12.68
CA PRO A 19 2.55 -7.33 -13.68
C PRO A 19 2.55 -8.52 -14.66
N PRO A 20 1.38 -8.89 -15.22
CA PRO A 20 0.07 -8.26 -15.01
C PRO A 20 -0.51 -8.55 -13.61
N LEU A 21 -1.26 -7.58 -13.09
CA LEU A 21 -1.97 -7.69 -11.82
C LEU A 21 -3.46 -7.81 -12.07
N GLU A 22 -4.11 -8.78 -11.44
CA GLU A 22 -5.56 -8.92 -11.46
C GLU A 22 -6.13 -8.49 -10.11
N ILE A 23 -7.06 -7.53 -10.12
CA ILE A 23 -7.70 -7.01 -8.90
C ILE A 23 -9.19 -7.32 -8.97
N GLN A 24 -9.69 -8.06 -7.99
CA GLN A 24 -11.12 -8.36 -7.88
C GLN A 24 -11.83 -7.33 -7.00
N GLY A 25 -12.76 -6.58 -7.59
CA GLY A 25 -13.59 -5.60 -6.90
C GLY A 25 -14.75 -6.20 -6.11
N GLY A 26 -15.51 -5.36 -5.41
CA GLY A 26 -16.73 -5.76 -4.68
C GLY A 26 -16.51 -6.24 -3.25
N ARG A 27 -15.26 -6.21 -2.76
CA ARG A 27 -14.92 -6.49 -1.37
C ARG A 27 -14.80 -5.19 -0.59
N ALA A 28 -15.40 -5.13 0.60
CA ALA A 28 -15.14 -4.06 1.55
C ALA A 28 -13.67 -4.13 1.99
N LEU A 29 -13.00 -2.98 2.01
CA LEU A 29 -11.66 -2.85 2.53
C LEU A 29 -11.72 -2.40 3.99
N ALA A 30 -10.76 -2.84 4.80
CA ALA A 30 -10.57 -2.35 6.16
C ALA A 30 -9.36 -1.41 6.20
N GLY A 31 -9.52 -0.29 6.90
CA GLY A 31 -8.42 0.64 7.16
C GLY A 31 -7.34 -0.02 8.01
N ILE A 32 -6.08 0.23 7.65
CA ILE A 32 -4.92 -0.32 8.35
C ILE A 32 -3.98 0.80 8.79
N HIS A 33 -3.14 0.49 9.80
CA HIS A 33 -1.88 1.19 10.01
C HIS A 33 -0.77 0.42 9.30
N TYR A 34 -0.10 1.04 8.35
CA TYR A 34 0.97 0.40 7.58
C TYR A 34 2.32 1.09 7.80
N ASP A 35 3.24 0.38 8.46
CA ASP A 35 4.64 0.77 8.57
C ASP A 35 5.39 0.36 7.31
N MET A 36 5.90 1.36 6.57
CA MET A 36 6.54 1.11 5.28
C MET A 36 7.98 0.59 5.48
N PRO A 37 8.35 -0.54 4.87
CA PRO A 37 9.73 -1.05 4.95
C PRO A 37 10.72 -0.19 4.16
N VAL A 38 10.25 0.50 3.12
CA VAL A 38 11.05 1.37 2.25
C VAL A 38 10.22 2.60 1.89
N ALA A 39 10.85 3.77 1.87
CA ALA A 39 10.23 5.01 1.40
C ALA A 39 9.83 4.88 -0.08
N SER A 40 8.53 4.77 -0.36
CA SER A 40 8.00 4.60 -1.71
C SER A 40 6.67 5.35 -1.87
N ALA A 41 6.71 6.43 -2.66
CA ALA A 41 5.55 7.29 -2.89
C ALA A 41 4.41 6.51 -3.56
N GLN A 42 4.74 5.56 -4.43
CA GLN A 42 3.75 4.70 -5.10
C GLN A 42 3.01 3.82 -4.08
N VAL A 43 3.74 3.23 -3.12
CA VAL A 43 3.13 2.42 -2.06
C VAL A 43 2.28 3.30 -1.14
N LYS A 44 2.80 4.45 -0.70
CA LYS A 44 2.04 5.41 0.11
C LYS A 44 0.75 5.86 -0.59
N SER A 45 0.84 6.33 -1.83
CA SER A 45 -0.32 6.83 -2.58
C SER A 45 -1.35 5.73 -2.81
N SER A 46 -0.94 4.50 -3.14
CA SER A 46 -1.88 3.38 -3.35
C SER A 46 -2.64 3.01 -2.07
N VAL A 47 -1.97 2.95 -0.92
CA VAL A 47 -2.62 2.66 0.37
C VAL A 47 -3.57 3.77 0.78
N LEU A 48 -3.15 5.04 0.67
CA LEU A 48 -4.01 6.17 1.03
C LEU A 48 -5.22 6.29 0.10
N LEU A 49 -5.06 6.03 -1.19
CA LEU A 49 -6.17 6.00 -2.15
C LEU A 49 -7.17 4.89 -1.82
N ALA A 50 -6.69 3.68 -1.52
CA ALA A 50 -7.55 2.58 -1.07
C ALA A 50 -8.25 2.93 0.25
N GLY A 51 -7.56 3.66 1.13
CA GLY A 51 -8.09 4.11 2.43
C GLY A 51 -9.28 5.05 2.33
N LEU A 52 -9.48 5.74 1.19
CA LEU A 52 -10.68 6.57 0.97
C LEU A 52 -11.97 5.73 0.89
N PHE A 53 -11.85 4.46 0.51
CA PHE A 53 -12.98 3.53 0.34
C PHE A 53 -13.02 2.44 1.41
N ALA A 54 -12.05 2.46 2.34
CA ALA A 54 -11.96 1.47 3.40
C ALA A 54 -12.77 1.88 4.63
N GLU A 55 -13.30 0.90 5.33
CA GLU A 55 -13.96 1.09 6.61
C GLU A 55 -12.93 1.35 7.71
N GLY A 56 -13.12 2.42 8.47
CA GLY A 56 -12.21 2.80 9.56
C GLY A 56 -11.03 3.65 9.09
N ARG A 57 -10.04 3.80 9.97
CA ARG A 57 -8.91 4.71 9.73
C ARG A 57 -7.78 4.00 8.99
N THR A 58 -7.36 4.58 7.87
CA THR A 58 -6.12 4.21 7.19
C THR A 58 -5.02 5.19 7.55
N SER A 59 -3.82 4.69 7.85
CA SER A 59 -2.64 5.51 8.16
C SER A 59 -1.37 4.81 7.70
N VAL A 60 -0.36 5.60 7.35
CA VAL A 60 0.92 5.12 6.81
C VAL A 60 2.06 5.82 7.54
N THR A 61 3.03 5.05 8.02
CA THR A 61 4.28 5.56 8.60
C THR A 61 5.41 5.32 7.60
N GLU A 62 6.09 6.38 7.18
CA GLU A 62 7.26 6.26 6.30
C GLU A 62 8.56 6.30 7.12
N PRO A 63 9.57 5.49 6.76
CA PRO A 63 10.86 5.49 7.45
C PRO A 63 11.68 6.76 7.15
N ALA A 64 11.46 7.34 5.97
CA ALA A 64 12.00 8.63 5.54
C ALA A 64 11.05 9.24 4.49
N PRO A 65 11.01 10.58 4.34
CA PRO A 65 10.16 11.19 3.32
C PRO A 65 10.59 10.75 1.93
N THR A 66 9.61 10.42 1.08
CA THR A 66 9.93 9.96 -0.28
C THR A 66 10.62 11.06 -1.09
N GLY A 67 11.83 10.79 -1.59
CA GLY A 67 12.62 11.74 -2.39
C GLY A 67 13.86 12.30 -1.68
N ILE A 68 14.00 12.07 -0.38
CA ILE A 68 15.24 12.28 0.36
C ILE A 68 15.77 10.91 0.76
N THR A 69 16.41 10.21 -0.18
CA THR A 69 17.39 9.19 0.22
C THR A 69 18.49 9.94 0.97
N PRO A 70 18.74 9.68 2.27
CA PRO A 70 20.00 10.09 2.85
C PRO A 70 21.05 9.33 2.06
N SER A 71 21.79 10.04 1.21
CA SER A 71 23.02 9.51 0.63
C SER A 71 23.81 8.98 1.81
N ALA A 72 24.09 7.68 1.81
CA ALA A 72 24.94 7.07 2.81
C ALA A 72 26.22 7.92 2.91
N CYS A 73 26.48 8.47 4.09
CA CYS A 73 27.84 8.85 4.49
C CYS A 73 28.63 7.57 4.78
#